data_AF-A0A956HN62-F1
#
_entry.id   AF-A0A956HN62-F1
#
_cell.length_a   1.000
_cell.length_b   1.000
_cell.length_c   1.000
_cell.angle_alpha   90.00
_cell.angle_beta   90.00
_cell.angle_gamma   90.00
#
_symmetry.space_group_name_H-M   'P 1'
#
loop_
_entity.id
_entity.type
_entity.pdbx_description
1 polymer ?
#
loop_
_entity_poly.entity_id
_entity_poly.type
_entity_poly.pdbx_seq_one_letter_code
_entity_poly.pdbx_strand_id
1 'polypeptide(L)' 'MASFTKITKKKRARRRKNAGHARKLKQGRHSTQSYDELFAACGEPGKPAPAPAKS' A
#
# COMPACT_ATOMS: atom_id res chain seq x y z
N MET A 1 9.55 -36.28 19.72
CA MET A 1 9.67 -34.89 19.17
C MET A 1 8.72 -34.61 17.98
N ALA A 2 7.44 -35.01 18.04
CA ALA A 2 6.47 -34.78 16.94
C ALA A 2 5.56 -33.55 17.14
N SER A 3 5.63 -32.89 18.30
CA SER A 3 4.72 -31.80 18.71
C SER A 3 5.14 -30.44 18.14
N PHE A 4 6.44 -30.11 18.17
CA PHE A 4 6.96 -28.84 17.68
C PHE A 4 6.77 -28.66 16.17
N THR A 5 6.86 -29.74 15.40
CA THR A 5 6.67 -29.72 13.94
C THR A 5 5.22 -29.40 13.55
N LYS A 6 4.23 -29.85 14.33
CA LYS A 6 2.81 -29.50 14.10
C LYS A 6 2.55 -28.03 14.42
N ILE A 7 3.15 -27.50 15.49
CA ILE A 7 3.05 -26.09 15.88
C ILE A 7 3.66 -25.18 14.80
N THR A 8 4.86 -25.50 14.32
CA THR A 8 5.53 -24.69 13.27
C THR A 8 4.79 -24.75 11.94
N LYS A 9 4.24 -25.91 11.55
CA LYS A 9 3.38 -26.05 10.36
C LYS A 9 2.13 -25.16 10.45
N LYS A 10 1.41 -25.19 11.59
CA LYS A 10 0.25 -24.30 11.82
C LYS A 10 0.64 -22.82 11.76
N LYS A 11 1.79 -22.44 12.37
CA LYS A 11 2.31 -21.07 12.34
C LYS A 11 2.65 -20.61 10.91
N ARG A 12 3.28 -21.46 10.11
CA ARG A 12 3.61 -21.19 8.70
C ARG A 12 2.34 -20.99 7.86
N ALA A 13 1.34 -21.87 8.02
CA ALA A 13 0.06 -21.74 7.33
C ALA A 13 -0.64 -20.41 7.65
N ARG A 14 -0.68 -20.02 8.93
CA ARG A 14 -1.25 -18.73 9.37
C ARG A 14 -0.50 -17.54 8.76
N ARG A 15 0.83 -17.55 8.78
CA ARG A 15 1.65 -16.48 8.17
C ARG A 15 1.36 -16.32 6.69
N ARG A 16 1.26 -17.41 5.94
CA ARG A 16 0.95 -17.38 4.50
C ARG A 16 -0.43 -16.79 4.23
N LYS A 17 -1.45 -17.17 5.01
CA LYS A 17 -2.81 -16.60 4.91
C LYS A 17 -2.81 -15.10 5.22
N ASN A 18 -2.14 -14.69 6.30
CA ASN A 18 -2.11 -13.29 6.73
C ASN A 18 -1.32 -12.39 5.76
N ALA A 19 -0.29 -12.91 5.09
CA ALA A 19 0.48 -12.14 4.12
C ALA A 19 -0.36 -11.66 2.92
N GLY A 20 -1.30 -12.48 2.44
CA GLY A 20 -2.23 -12.07 1.39
C GLY A 20 -3.19 -10.96 1.85
N HIS A 21 -3.74 -11.10 3.05
CA HIS A 21 -4.60 -10.10 3.66
C HIS A 21 -3.88 -8.76 3.88
N ALA A 22 -2.66 -8.79 4.42
CA ALA A 22 -1.83 -7.59 4.62
C ALA A 22 -1.51 -6.89 3.29
N ARG A 23 -1.22 -7.66 2.23
CA ARG A 23 -0.99 -7.11 0.89
C ARG A 23 -2.23 -6.39 0.37
N LYS A 24 -3.41 -7.02 0.49
CA LYS A 24 -4.68 -6.42 0.06
C LYS A 24 -5.02 -5.16 0.84
N LEU A 25 -4.82 -5.14 2.16
CA LEU A 25 -5.00 -3.95 2.99
C LEU A 25 -4.06 -2.80 2.58
N LYS A 26 -2.79 -3.11 2.31
CA LYS A 26 -1.83 -2.11 1.83
C LYS A 26 -2.24 -1.54 0.48
N GLN A 27 -2.68 -2.38 -0.46
CA GLN A 27 -3.19 -1.94 -1.76
C GLN A 27 -4.47 -1.10 -1.63
N GLY A 28 -5.41 -1.52 -0.77
CA GLY A 28 -6.65 -0.78 -0.53
C GLY A 28 -6.46 0.58 0.15
N ARG A 29 -5.39 0.76 0.95
CA ARG A 29 -5.08 2.08 1.54
C ARG A 29 -4.64 3.14 0.52
N HIS A 30 -4.19 2.73 -0.66
CA HIS A 30 -3.70 3.65 -1.70
C HIS A 30 -4.52 3.56 -2.99
N SER A 31 -5.73 2.98 -2.94
CA SER A 31 -6.58 2.85 -4.14
C SER A 31 -7.13 4.19 -4.63
N THR A 32 -7.13 5.21 -3.78
CA THR A 32 -7.48 6.59 -4.14
C THR A 32 -6.34 7.48 -3.69
N GLN A 33 -5.78 8.25 -4.62
CA GLN A 33 -4.85 9.32 -4.27
C GLN A 33 -5.55 10.31 -3.32
N SER A 34 -4.82 10.84 -2.35
CA SER A 34 -5.33 11.92 -1.51
C SER A 34 -5.61 13.17 -2.35
N TYR A 35 -6.41 14.10 -1.84
CA TYR A 35 -6.69 15.36 -2.52
C TYR A 35 -5.39 16.09 -2.91
N ASP A 36 -4.41 16.13 -2.00
CA ASP A 36 -3.12 16.78 -2.25
C ASP A 36 -2.31 16.06 -3.35
N GLU A 37 -2.35 14.72 -3.39
CA GLU A 37 -1.70 13.92 -4.43
C GLU A 37 -2.37 14.10 -5.81
N LEU A 38 -3.70 14.24 -5.85
CA LEU A 38 -4.46 14.45 -7.08
C LEU A 38 -4.14 15.80 -7.73
N PHE A 39 -3.95 16.84 -6.91
CA PHE A 39 -3.81 18.22 -7.37
C PHE A 39 -2.39 18.78 -7.25
N ALA A 40 -1.40 17.98 -6.86
CA ALA A 40 0.01 18.40 -6.76
C ALA A 40 0.56 19.06 -8.04
N ALA A 41 0.07 18.63 -9.21
CA ALA A 41 0.46 19.18 -10.51
C ALA A 41 -0.32 20.45 -10.92
N CYS A 42 -1.42 20.78 -10.23
CA CYS A 42 -2.31 21.88 -10.60
C CYS A 42 -1.86 23.24 -10.05
N GLY A 43 -0.90 23.27 -9.11
CA GLY A 43 -0.46 24.50 -8.44
C GLY A 43 -1.46 25.03 -7.41
N GLU A 44 -1.17 26.20 -6.83
CA GLU A 44 -2.07 26.82 -5.87
C GLU A 44 -3.24 27.55 -6.57
N PRO A 45 -4.47 27.47 -6.03
CA PRO A 45 -5.62 28.17 -6.57
C PRO A 45 -5.35 29.69 -6.63
N GLY A 46 -5.49 30.26 -7.83
CA GLY A 46 -5.23 31.69 -8.09
C GLY A 46 -3.81 32.03 -8.56
N LYS A 47 -2.89 31.06 -8.60
CA LYS A 47 -1.58 31.21 -9.23
C LYS A 47 -1.54 30.45 -10.56
N PRO A 48 -0.77 30.93 -11.56
CA PRO A 48 -0.60 30.20 -12.81
C PRO A 48 0.01 28.82 -12.55
N ALA A 49 -0.46 27.81 -13.30
CA ALA A 49 0.03 26.43 -13.17
C ALA A 49 1.56 26.39 -13.38
N PRO A 50 2.30 25.57 -12.60
CA PRO A 50 3.74 25.47 -12.73
C PRO A 50 4.13 24.98 -14.12
N ALA A 51 5.18 25.57 -14.70
CA ALA A 51 5.69 25.15 -16.01
C ALA A 51 6.10 23.66 -15.98
N PRO A 52 5.79 22.88 -17.03
CA PRO A 52 6.12 21.46 -17.05
C PRO A 52 7.65 21.27 -16.97
N ALA A 53 8.09 20.36 -16.10
CA ALA A 53 9.49 19.98 -16.02
C ALA A 53 9.93 19.41 -17.37
N LYS A 54 10.87 20.09 -18.02
CA LYS A 54 11.40 19.67 -19.33
C LYS A 54 12.11 18.32 -19.16
N SER A 55 11.69 17.34 -19.95
CA SER A 55 12.32 16.01 -20.10
C SER A 55 13.66 16.10 -20.80
#